data_AF-A0A5B7GY97-F1
#
_entry.id   AF-A0A5B7GY97-F1
#
_cell.length_a   1.000
_cell.length_b   1.000
_cell.length_c   1.000
_cell.angle_alpha   90.00
_cell.angle_beta   90.00
_cell.angle_gamma   90.00
#
_symmetry.space_group_name_H-M   'P 1'
#
loop_
_entity.id
_entity.type
_entity.pdbx_description
1 polymer ?
#
loop_
_entity_poly.entity_id
_entity_poly.type
_entity_poly.pdbx_seq_one_letter_code
_entity_poly.pdbx_strand_id
1 'polypeptide(L)' 'MTIGAFDHDLSTGPNPDFQRLLKCKARVCEECCMEPKDVELSMGMSNDFEHAILVGSTNVRVGSTIFGARNIKK' A
#
# COMPACT_ATOMS: atom_id res chain seq x y z
N MET A 1 -4.01 4.03 5.48
CA MET A 1 -2.64 3.97 4.94
C MET A 1 -2.03 2.69 5.46
N THR A 2 -1.51 1.84 4.59
CA THR A 2 -0.82 0.60 4.97
C THR A 2 0.60 0.63 4.48
N ILE A 3 1.54 0.39 5.40
CA ILE A 3 2.96 0.19 5.11
C ILE A 3 3.15 -1.31 5.04
N GLY A 4 3.77 -1.81 3.97
CA GLY A 4 4.06 -3.23 3.84
C GLY A 4 5.13 -3.68 4.84
N ALA A 5 5.19 -4.99 5.11
CA ALA A 5 6.28 -5.61 5.84
C ALA A 5 7.64 -5.13 5.31
N PHE A 6 8.48 -4.67 6.23
CA PHE A 6 9.80 -4.13 5.94
C PHE A 6 10.70 -5.20 5.32
N ASP A 7 11.43 -4.86 4.26
CA ASP A 7 12.32 -5.76 3.51
C ASP A 7 11.68 -7.08 3.07
N HIS A 8 10.36 -7.10 2.83
CA HIS A 8 9.69 -8.28 2.29
C HIS A 8 10.28 -8.65 0.92
N ASP A 9 10.76 -9.88 0.80
CA ASP A 9 11.31 -10.38 -0.45
C ASP A 9 10.18 -10.61 -1.47
N LEU A 10 10.09 -9.69 -2.45
CA LEU A 10 9.12 -9.75 -3.53
C LEU A 10 9.26 -11.00 -4.41
N SER A 11 10.41 -11.69 -4.39
CA SER A 11 10.59 -12.97 -5.09
C SER A 11 9.74 -14.10 -4.48
N THR A 12 9.43 -14.00 -3.18
CA THR A 12 8.58 -14.97 -2.46
C THR A 12 7.08 -14.73 -2.67
N GLY A 13 6.73 -13.70 -3.42
CA GLY A 13 5.35 -13.29 -3.68
C GLY A 13 5.02 -11.91 -3.13
N PRO A 14 3.76 -11.48 -3.29
CA PRO A 14 3.36 -10.14 -2.92
C PRO A 14 3.38 -9.95 -1.40
N ASN A 15 3.72 -8.73 -0.97
CA ASN A 15 3.71 -8.36 0.44
C ASN A 15 2.38 -8.76 1.13
N PRO A 16 2.44 -9.54 2.22
CA PRO A 16 1.24 -10.11 2.85
C PRO A 16 0.30 -9.03 3.41
N ASP A 17 0.82 -7.87 3.80
CA ASP A 17 0.01 -6.77 4.33
C ASP A 17 -0.86 -6.12 3.25
N PHE A 18 -0.36 -6.02 2.03
CA PHE A 18 -1.15 -5.55 0.88
C PHE A 18 -2.26 -6.54 0.55
N GLN A 19 -1.97 -7.84 0.60
CA GLN A 19 -2.97 -8.90 0.41
C GLN A 19 -4.05 -8.85 1.50
N ARG A 20 -3.66 -8.58 2.75
CA ARG A 20 -4.60 -8.43 3.85
C ARG A 20 -5.47 -7.20 3.68
N LEU A 21 -4.92 -6.09 3.19
CA LEU A 21 -5.67 -4.88 2.90
C LEU A 21 -6.70 -5.10 1.79
N LEU A 22 -6.34 -5.82 0.72
CA LEU A 22 -7.27 -6.18 -0.36
C LEU A 22 -8.47 -6.97 0.18
N LYS A 23 -8.23 -7.96 1.04
CA LYS A 23 -9.29 -8.72 1.71
C LYS A 23 -10.16 -7.84 2.61
N CYS A 24 -9.54 -6.93 3.37
CA CYS A 24 -10.28 -5.97 4.17
C CYS A 24 -11.17 -5.06 3.32
N LYS A 25 -10.68 -4.56 2.17
CA LYS A 25 -11.48 -3.78 1.23
C LYS A 25 -12.67 -4.59 0.72
N ALA A 26 -12.46 -5.83 0.28
CA ALA A 26 -13.55 -6.69 -0.20
C ALA A 26 -14.64 -6.86 0.87
N ARG A 27 -14.24 -7.14 2.11
CA ARG A 27 -15.17 -7.27 3.23
C ARG A 27 -15.93 -5.98 3.52
N VAL A 28 -15.26 -4.83 3.53
CA VAL A 28 -15.91 -3.52 3.74
C VAL A 28 -16.90 -3.22 2.60
N CYS A 29 -16.54 -3.53 1.36
CA CYS A 29 -17.44 -3.35 0.22
C CYS A 29 -18.71 -4.20 0.37
N GLU A 30 -18.56 -5.45 0.79
CA GLU A 30 -19.68 -6.37 1.04
C GLU A 30 -20.55 -5.90 2.21
N GLU A 31 -19.95 -5.62 3.38
CA GLU A 31 -20.67 -5.22 4.60
C GLU A 31 -21.36 -3.85 4.47
N CYS A 32 -20.80 -2.95 3.66
CA CYS A 32 -21.32 -1.59 3.48
C CYS A 32 -22.12 -1.40 2.17
N CYS A 33 -22.38 -2.47 1.41
CA CYS A 33 -23.04 -2.41 0.10
C CYS A 33 -22.41 -1.38 -0.85
N MET A 34 -21.08 -1.31 -0.87
CA MET A 34 -20.32 -0.40 -1.73
C MET A 34 -19.70 -1.13 -2.90
N GLU A 35 -19.62 -0.47 -4.06
CA GLU A 35 -18.90 -1.03 -5.19
C GLU A 35 -17.39 -0.96 -4.96
N PRO A 36 -16.61 -2.01 -5.29
CA PRO A 36 -15.16 -2.02 -5.10
C PRO A 36 -14.41 -0.89 -5.80
N LYS A 37 -14.97 -0.32 -6.89
CA LYS A 37 -14.40 0.82 -7.61
C LYS A 37 -14.51 2.14 -6.83
N ASP A 38 -15.48 2.24 -5.92
CA ASP A 38 -15.76 3.46 -5.15
C ASP A 38 -14.92 3.51 -3.85
N VAL A 39 -14.17 2.44 -3.56
CA VAL A 39 -13.29 2.34 -2.39
C VAL A 39 -11.83 2.33 -2.83
N GLU A 40 -11.12 3.39 -2.46
CA GLU A 40 -9.69 3.54 -2.76
C GLU A 40 -8.79 2.77 -1.78
N LEU A 41 -7.63 2.34 -2.27
CA LEU A 41 -6.59 1.71 -1.47
C LEU A 41 -5.39 2.62 -1.35
N SER A 42 -5.08 3.02 -0.12
CA SER A 42 -3.87 3.77 0.19
C SER A 42 -2.81 2.88 0.84
N MET A 43 -1.92 2.36 0.01
CA MET A 43 -0.79 1.52 0.40
C MET A 43 0.41 1.76 -0.52
N GLY A 44 1.62 1.53 -0.02
CA GLY A 44 2.86 1.83 -0.74
C GLY A 44 3.48 3.17 -0.34
N MET A 45 4.75 3.09 -0.02
CA MET A 45 5.66 4.13 0.43
C MET A 45 6.84 4.25 -0.55
N SER A 46 7.83 5.10 -0.23
CA SER A 46 9.00 5.37 -1.06
C SER A 46 9.73 4.14 -1.63
N ASN A 47 9.74 3.01 -0.91
CA ASN A 47 10.56 1.84 -1.26
C ASN A 47 9.74 0.69 -1.89
N ASP A 48 8.41 0.74 -1.84
CA ASP A 48 7.54 -0.37 -2.24
C ASP A 48 6.32 0.08 -3.07
N PHE A 49 6.30 1.35 -3.52
CA PHE A 49 5.18 1.91 -4.28
C PHE A 49 4.92 1.20 -5.61
N GLU A 50 5.95 0.74 -6.32
CA GLU A 50 5.79 0.01 -7.60
C GLU A 50 5.03 -1.31 -7.40
N HIS A 51 5.44 -2.06 -6.38
CA HIS A 51 4.76 -3.30 -6.00
C HIS A 51 3.34 -3.02 -5.49
N ALA A 52 3.16 -1.96 -4.70
CA ALA A 52 1.84 -1.56 -4.23
C ALA A 52 0.88 -1.27 -5.40
N ILE A 53 1.36 -0.60 -6.46
CA ILE A 53 0.57 -0.36 -7.69
C ILE A 53 0.24 -1.69 -8.38
N LEU A 54 1.24 -2.59 -8.55
CA LEU A 54 1.04 -3.89 -9.18
C LEU A 54 -0.08 -4.71 -8.50
N VAL A 55 -0.18 -4.62 -7.18
CA VAL A 55 -1.21 -5.34 -6.39
C VAL A 55 -2.49 -4.55 -6.15
N GLY A 56 -2.67 -3.38 -6.80
CA GLY A 56 -3.94 -2.67 -6.84
C GLY A 56 -4.07 -1.45 -5.91
N SER A 57 -2.98 -0.82 -5.51
CA SER A 57 -3.02 0.47 -4.82
C SER A 57 -3.57 1.55 -5.76
N THR A 58 -4.46 2.40 -5.25
CA THR A 58 -4.96 3.59 -5.97
C THR A 58 -4.30 4.87 -5.47
N ASN A 59 -3.65 4.83 -4.31
CA ASN A 59 -2.95 5.96 -3.71
C ASN A 59 -1.64 5.51 -3.07
N VAL A 60 -0.51 5.98 -3.62
CA VAL A 60 0.83 5.77 -3.06
C VAL A 60 1.34 7.04 -2.37
N ARG A 61 2.24 6.90 -1.40
CA ARG A 61 2.78 8.02 -0.62
C ARG A 61 4.30 8.04 -0.69
N VAL A 62 4.84 8.81 -1.63
CA VAL A 62 6.28 8.88 -1.91
C VAL A 62 6.87 10.15 -1.31
N GLY A 63 7.84 9.99 -0.40
CA GLY A 63 8.46 11.11 0.31
C GLY A 63 9.95 11.20 0.02
N SER A 64 10.74 10.33 0.66
CA SER A 64 12.19 10.32 0.55
C SER A 64 12.73 10.15 -0.87
N THR A 65 12.02 9.43 -1.73
CA THR A 65 12.43 9.29 -3.15
C THR A 65 12.27 10.61 -3.92
N ILE A 66 11.32 11.47 -3.54
CA ILE A 66 11.10 12.79 -4.18
C ILE A 66 11.98 13.86 -3.53
N PHE A 67 11.97 13.93 -2.20
CA PHE A 67 12.54 15.04 -1.43
C PHE A 67 13.90 14.73 -0.78
N GLY A 68 14.39 13.50 -0.89
CA GLY A 68 15.60 13.05 -0.20
C GLY A 68 15.37 12.69 1.27
N ALA A 69 16.45 12.37 1.97
CA ALA A 69 16.40 12.02 3.39
C ALA A 69 15.87 13.18 4.24
N ARG A 70 15.11 12.86 5.28
CA ARG A 70 14.61 13.87 6.23
C ARG A 70 15.78 14.52 6.95
N ASN A 71 15.80 15.85 7.01
CA ASN A 71 16.72 16.59 7.88
C ASN A 71 16.36 16.33 9.35
N ILE A 72 17.05 15.40 9.99
CA ILE A 72 16.92 15.13 11.42
C ILE A 72 17.79 16.16 12.14
N LYS A 73 17.19 17.21 12.71
CA LYS A 73 17.90 18.07 13.66
C LYS A 73 18.17 17.23 14.92
N LYS A 74 19.45 17.10 15.27
CA LYS A 74 19.88 16.54 16.56
C LYS A 74 19.53 17.48 17.70
#